data_AF-A0A4S0IA76-F1
#
_entry.id   AF-A0A4S0IA76-F1
#
_cell.length_a   1.000
_cell.length_b   1.000
_cell.length_c   1.000
_cell.angle_alpha   90.00
_cell.angle_beta   90.00
_cell.angle_gamma   90.00
#
_symmetry.space_group_name_H-M   'P 1'
#
loop_
_entity.id
_entity.type
_entity.pdbx_description
1 polymer ?
#
loop_
_entity_poly.entity_id
_entity_poly.type
_entity_poly.pdbx_seq_one_letter_code
_entity_poly.pdbx_strand_id
1 'polypeptide(L)'
;MTEKQGGTDVRANTTRAERTGSGFYRLTGHKWFMSAPMSDAFLVLGQAPEGLSCFLVPRILGDGSGNGFRFQRLKDKLGNRPNASSEVECVNAIAE
;
A
#
# COMPACT_ATOMS: atom_id res chain seq x y z
N MET A 1 -4.03 -2.31 4.32
CA MET A 1 -4.73 -3.60 4.11
C MET A 1 -5.96 -3.43 3.23
N THR A 2 -6.98 -2.69 3.71
CA THR A 2 -8.29 -2.47 3.08
C THR A 2 -8.23 -1.92 1.65
N GLU A 3 -9.04 -2.50 0.77
CA GLU A 3 -9.30 -2.01 -0.59
C GLU A 3 -10.78 -1.59 -0.74
N LYS A 4 -11.13 -1.04 -1.91
CA LYS A 4 -12.47 -0.49 -2.19
C LYS A 4 -13.57 -1.54 -2.04
N GLN A 5 -13.27 -2.76 -2.48
CA GLN A 5 -14.17 -3.90 -2.48
C GLN A 5 -14.30 -4.60 -1.12
N GLY A 6 -13.40 -4.34 -0.15
CA GLY A 6 -13.44 -5.03 1.13
C GLY A 6 -12.31 -4.68 2.09
N GLY A 7 -12.67 -4.59 3.38
CA GLY A 7 -11.71 -4.53 4.49
C GLY A 7 -11.65 -5.83 5.30
N THR A 8 -12.78 -6.53 5.40
CA THR A 8 -12.89 -7.82 6.11
C THR A 8 -12.36 -8.97 5.26
N ASP A 9 -12.85 -9.08 4.02
CA ASP A 9 -12.36 -10.09 3.07
C ASP A 9 -11.10 -9.61 2.34
N VAL A 10 -9.96 -9.71 3.02
CA VAL A 10 -8.66 -9.31 2.45
C VAL A 10 -8.17 -10.25 1.35
N ARG A 11 -8.74 -11.45 1.21
CA ARG A 11 -8.39 -12.37 0.13
C ARG A 11 -8.93 -11.90 -1.22
N ALA A 12 -9.99 -11.09 -1.19
CA ALA A 12 -10.52 -10.39 -2.36
C ALA A 12 -9.66 -9.19 -2.82
N ASN A 13 -8.49 -8.93 -2.21
CA ASN A 13 -7.58 -7.87 -2.64
C ASN A 13 -7.13 -8.06 -4.08
N THR A 14 -6.96 -6.93 -4.78
CA THR A 14 -6.62 -6.85 -6.20
C THR A 14 -5.28 -6.18 -6.45
N THR A 15 -4.65 -5.57 -5.43
CA THR A 15 -3.25 -5.12 -5.51
C THR A 15 -2.36 -6.31 -5.86
N ARG A 16 -1.63 -6.22 -6.97
CA ARG A 16 -0.73 -7.29 -7.45
C ARG A 16 0.69 -7.02 -6.97
N ALA A 17 1.41 -8.09 -6.66
CA ALA A 17 2.83 -8.07 -6.33
C ALA A 17 3.57 -8.94 -7.35
N GLU A 18 4.36 -8.31 -8.20
CA GLU A 18 5.16 -8.99 -9.22
C GLU A 18 6.61 -9.10 -8.75
N ARG A 19 7.17 -10.31 -8.76
CA ARG A 19 8.57 -10.53 -8.39
C ARG A 19 9.47 -9.70 -9.30
N THR A 20 10.36 -8.95 -8.68
CA THR A 20 11.52 -8.33 -9.32
C THR A 20 12.76 -9.14 -8.94
N GLY A 21 13.87 -8.97 -9.65
CA GLY A 21 15.11 -9.64 -9.30
C GLY A 21 15.53 -9.36 -7.85
N SER A 22 16.36 -10.23 -7.28
CA SER A 22 16.99 -10.02 -5.96
C SER A 22 16.03 -9.99 -4.75
N GLY A 23 14.89 -10.68 -4.82
CA GLY A 23 14.00 -10.88 -3.67
C GLY A 23 12.95 -9.78 -3.45
N PHE A 24 12.98 -8.71 -4.24
CA PHE A 24 12.02 -7.62 -4.15
C PHE A 24 10.78 -7.86 -5.03
N TYR A 25 9.72 -7.10 -4.80
CA TYR A 25 8.49 -7.08 -5.56
C TYR A 25 8.14 -5.67 -6.02
N ARG A 26 7.35 -5.57 -7.10
CA ARG A 26 6.65 -4.35 -7.51
C ARG A 26 5.17 -4.50 -7.22
N LEU A 27 4.66 -3.59 -6.41
CA LEU A 27 3.25 -3.53 -6.06
C LEU A 27 2.52 -2.51 -6.92
N THR A 28 1.43 -2.95 -7.54
CA THR A 28 0.52 -2.11 -8.32
C THR A 28 -0.93 -2.37 -7.93
N GLY A 29 -1.65 -1.32 -7.55
CA GLY A 29 -3.01 -1.40 -7.03
C GLY A 29 -3.38 -0.19 -6.17
N HIS A 30 -4.27 -0.38 -5.20
CA HIS A 30 -4.70 0.70 -4.32
C HIS A 30 -4.99 0.23 -2.90
N LYS A 31 -4.91 1.15 -1.94
CA LYS A 31 -5.44 0.98 -0.59
C LYS A 31 -6.45 2.08 -0.29
N TRP A 32 -7.63 1.65 0.14
CA TRP A 32 -8.77 2.53 0.31
C TRP A 32 -8.72 3.32 1.62
N PHE A 33 -8.09 2.77 2.65
CA PHE A 33 -7.80 3.48 3.89
C PHE A 33 -6.37 3.16 4.32
N MET A 34 -5.51 4.18 4.29
CA MET A 34 -4.15 4.12 4.84
C MET A 34 -3.94 5.28 5.81
N SER A 35 -4.03 4.98 7.09
CA SER A 35 -3.79 5.94 8.18
C SER A 35 -2.31 6.22 8.36
N ALA A 36 -2.00 7.40 8.90
CA ALA A 36 -0.65 7.92 9.05
C ALA A 36 0.17 7.80 7.74
N PRO A 37 -0.25 8.47 6.63
CA PRO A 37 0.44 8.39 5.35
C PRO A 37 1.90 8.88 5.39
N MET A 38 2.31 9.53 6.48
CA MET A 38 3.68 9.99 6.71
C MET A 38 4.60 8.94 7.34
N SER A 39 4.07 7.77 7.76
CA SER A 39 4.91 6.67 8.25
C SER A 39 6.02 6.33 7.26
N ASP A 40 7.17 5.89 7.79
CA ASP A 40 8.36 5.62 6.97
C ASP A 40 8.20 4.35 6.11
N ALA A 41 7.38 3.41 6.55
CA ALA A 41 7.01 2.22 5.81
C ALA A 41 5.62 1.71 6.18
N PHE A 42 5.08 0.83 5.34
CA PHE A 42 3.77 0.20 5.53
C PHE A 42 3.86 -1.31 5.29
N LEU A 43 3.13 -2.07 6.10
CA LEU A 43 2.81 -3.45 5.77
C LEU A 43 1.61 -3.46 4.82
N VAL A 44 1.84 -3.95 3.59
CA VAL A 44 0.85 -3.94 2.51
C VAL A 44 0.56 -5.37 2.09
N LEU A 45 -0.73 -5.71 2.01
CA LEU A 45 -1.17 -7.00 1.46
C LEU A 45 -1.34 -6.88 -0.05
N GLY A 46 -0.76 -7.82 -0.80
CA GLY A 46 -0.86 -7.93 -2.25
C GLY A 46 -0.92 -9.38 -2.70
N GLN A 47 -1.41 -9.62 -3.92
CA GLN A 47 -1.49 -10.93 -4.55
C GLN A 47 -0.19 -11.23 -5.29
N ALA A 48 0.58 -12.18 -4.76
CA ALA A 48 1.74 -12.77 -5.41
C ALA A 48 1.34 -14.08 -6.13
N PRO A 49 2.23 -14.69 -6.94
CA PRO A 49 1.95 -15.99 -7.56
C PRO A 49 1.53 -17.09 -6.57
N GLU A 50 2.03 -17.05 -5.33
CA GLU A 50 1.72 -17.96 -4.24
C GLU A 50 0.42 -17.62 -3.47
N GLY A 51 -0.25 -16.53 -3.83
CA GLY A 51 -1.48 -16.04 -3.20
C GLY A 51 -1.28 -14.74 -2.42
N LEU A 52 -2.15 -14.51 -1.44
CA LEU A 52 -2.12 -13.29 -0.63
C LEU A 52 -0.88 -13.29 0.27
N SER A 53 -0.02 -12.29 0.10
CA SER A 53 1.23 -12.13 0.84
C SER A 53 1.29 -10.76 1.51
N CYS A 54 2.16 -10.65 2.51
CA CYS A 54 2.43 -9.42 3.25
C CYS A 54 3.81 -8.89 2.86
N PHE A 55 3.88 -7.60 2.56
CA PHE A 55 5.09 -6.94 2.08
C PHE A 55 5.42 -5.72 2.95
N LEU A 56 6.71 -5.50 3.18
CA LEU A 56 7.20 -4.24 3.72
C LEU A 56 7.44 -3.25 2.57
N VAL A 57 6.72 -2.13 2.58
CA VAL A 57 6.78 -1.10 1.54
C VAL A 57 7.26 0.22 2.16
N PRO A 58 8.54 0.61 2.00
CA PRO A 58 9.01 1.90 2.48
C PRO A 58 8.37 3.03 1.68
N ARG A 59 8.09 4.18 2.30
CA ARG A 59 7.54 5.35 1.60
C ARG A 59 8.59 6.07 0.76
N ILE A 60 9.82 6.07 1.25
CA ILE A 60 11.00 6.69 0.65
C ILE A 60 12.06 5.61 0.47
N LEU A 61 12.67 5.55 -0.72
CA LEU A 61 13.72 4.60 -1.06
C LEU A 61 15.07 5.03 -0.47
N GLY A 62 16.06 4.14 -0.51
CA GLY A 62 17.40 4.39 0.03
C GLY A 62 18.13 5.56 -0.63
N ASP A 63 17.75 5.95 -1.86
CA ASP A 63 18.26 7.13 -2.56
C ASP A 63 17.51 8.43 -2.22
N GLY A 64 16.53 8.37 -1.31
CA GLY A 64 15.69 9.50 -0.90
C GLY A 64 14.51 9.78 -1.83
N SER A 65 14.34 9.02 -2.93
CA SER A 65 13.20 9.17 -3.84
C SER A 65 11.91 8.55 -3.28
N GLY A 66 10.77 9.00 -3.78
CA GLY A 66 9.47 8.45 -3.39
C GLY A 66 9.21 7.06 -3.99
N ASN A 67 8.68 6.13 -3.19
CA ASN A 67 8.47 4.75 -3.59
C ASN A 67 7.07 4.48 -4.19
N GLY A 68 6.74 5.12 -5.31
CA GLY A 68 5.53 4.78 -6.09
C GLY A 68 4.17 5.01 -5.42
N PHE A 69 4.10 5.53 -4.19
CA PHE A 69 2.86 5.91 -3.53
C PHE A 69 2.26 7.19 -4.16
N ARG A 70 1.04 7.09 -4.68
CA ARG A 70 0.25 8.20 -5.21
C ARG A 70 -0.94 8.46 -4.31
N PHE A 71 -0.80 9.43 -3.42
CA PHE A 71 -1.86 9.86 -2.51
C PHE A 71 -2.92 10.65 -3.28
N GLN A 72 -4.14 10.14 -3.29
CA GLN A 72 -5.24 10.71 -4.08
C GLN A 72 -6.00 11.78 -3.28
N ARG A 73 -6.35 11.44 -2.03
CA ARG A 73 -7.05 12.34 -1.12
C ARG A 73 -6.93 11.92 0.34
N LEU A 74 -7.14 12.88 1.23
CA LEU A 74 -7.41 12.62 2.64
C LEU A 74 -8.91 12.40 2.87
N LYS A 75 -9.24 11.51 3.80
CA LYS A 75 -10.61 11.25 4.21
C LYS A 75 -11.13 12.44 5.02
N ASP A 76 -12.32 12.94 4.67
CA ASP A 76 -13.10 13.79 5.57
C ASP A 76 -13.84 12.88 6.56
N LYS A 77 -13.38 12.89 7.81
CA LYS A 77 -13.83 11.94 8.82
C LYS A 77 -14.74 12.62 9.83
N LEU A 78 -15.79 11.91 10.24
CA LEU A 78 -16.65 12.30 11.36
C LEU A 78 -15.85 12.53 12.65
N GLY A 79 -14.93 11.60 12.97
CA GLY A 79 -14.06 11.63 14.15
C GLY A 79 -12.63 11.21 13.81
N ASN A 80 -11.75 11.11 14.81
CA ASN A 80 -10.33 10.80 14.62
C ASN A 80 -9.62 11.75 13.62
N ARG A 81 -10.14 12.97 13.46
CA ARG A 81 -9.67 13.99 12.49
C ARG A 81 -8.18 14.33 12.61
N PRO A 82 -7.54 14.35 13.80
CA PRO A 82 -6.10 14.61 13.92
C PRO A 82 -5.20 13.58 13.23
N ASN A 83 -5.68 12.34 13.06
CA ASN A 83 -4.93 11.30 12.36
C ASN A 83 -5.24 11.39 10.87
N ALA A 84 -4.26 11.67 10.01
CA ALA A 84 -4.49 11.66 8.58
C ALA A 84 -4.79 10.23 8.09
N SER A 85 -5.89 10.05 7.36
CA SER A 85 -6.20 8.79 6.66
C SER A 85 -6.33 9.09 5.18
N SER A 86 -5.61 8.36 4.35
CA SER A 86 -5.49 8.61 2.91
C SER A 86 -6.12 7.50 2.06
N GLU A 87 -6.50 7.86 0.85
CA GLU A 87 -6.60 6.94 -0.28
C GLU A 87 -5.30 7.01 -1.07
N VAL A 88 -4.78 5.85 -1.42
CA VAL A 88 -3.48 5.75 -2.07
C VAL A 88 -3.48 4.69 -3.16
N GLU A 89 -2.79 4.99 -4.25
CA GLU A 89 -2.48 4.04 -5.31
C GLU A 89 -0.99 3.71 -5.25
N CYS A 90 -0.65 2.43 -5.42
CA CYS A 90 0.72 1.99 -5.59
C CYS A 90 0.98 1.86 -7.09
N VAL A 91 2.00 2.53 -7.59
CA VAL A 91 2.42 2.46 -8.99
C VAL A 91 3.84 1.93 -9.03
N ASN A 92 3.98 0.61 -9.25
CA ASN A 92 5.26 -0.10 -9.25
C ASN A 92 6.10 0.15 -7.98
N ALA A 93 5.45 0.24 -6.82
CA ALA A 93 6.14 0.47 -5.54
C ALA A 93 7.01 -0.74 -5.19
N ILE A 94 8.28 -0.50 -4.85
CA ILE A 94 9.23 -1.54 -4.45
C ILE A 94 8.88 -2.04 -3.05
N ALA A 95 8.90 -3.35 -2.87
CA ALA A 95 8.63 -3.98 -1.59
C ALA A 95 9.49 -5.23 -1.39
N GLU A 96 9.60 -5.68 -0.15
CA GLU A 96 10.24 -6.95 0.25
C GLU A 96 9.29 -7.83 1.06
#